data_AF-A0A949VXF0-F1
#
_entry.id   AF-A0A949VXF0-F1
#
_cell.length_a   1.000
_cell.length_b   1.000
_cell.length_c   1.000
_cell.angle_alpha   90.00
_cell.angle_beta   90.00
_cell.angle_gamma   90.00
#
_symmetry.space_group_name_H-M   'P 1'
#
loop_
_entity.id
_entity.type
_entity.pdbx_description
1 polymer ?
#
loop_
_entity_poly.entity_id
_entity_poly.type
_entity_poly.pdbx_seq_one_letter_code
_entity_poly.pdbx_strand_id
1 'polypeptide(L)'
;MTNKEFFLKTWNNEMASTMSAINGLPDNMESLNYKSDEKARSAAAILGHILNHAEEMCNACEKFIIEEKSTHKQFNSKQEIASFFEKHARLLTDKLNAVDDKTWESKLVCLLLNFF
;
A
#
# COMPACT_ATOMS: atom_id res chain seq x y z
N MET A 1 24.03 8.07 -2.20
CA MET A 1 22.63 7.62 -2.05
C MET A 1 22.01 8.44 -0.93
N THR A 2 21.10 9.35 -1.27
CA THR A 2 20.31 10.12 -0.29
C THR A 2 19.28 9.21 0.39
N ASN A 3 18.66 9.69 1.47
CA ASN A 3 17.58 8.94 2.13
C ASN A 3 16.41 8.67 1.16
N LYS A 4 16.03 9.66 0.35
CA LYS A 4 15.03 9.54 -0.71
C LYS A 4 15.38 8.48 -1.74
N GLU A 5 16.61 8.48 -2.25
CA GLU A 5 17.09 7.48 -3.21
C GLU A 5 17.07 6.06 -2.63
N PHE A 6 17.48 5.92 -1.36
CA PHE A 6 17.42 4.64 -0.65
C PHE A 6 15.97 4.16 -0.49
N PHE A 7 15.06 5.05 -0.11
CA PHE A 7 13.64 4.74 0.03
C PHE A 7 13.03 4.29 -1.30
N LEU A 8 13.23 5.07 -2.37
CA LEU A 8 12.73 4.75 -3.72
C LEU A 8 13.27 3.42 -4.23
N LYS A 9 14.56 3.15 -4.03
CA LYS A 9 15.17 1.86 -4.41
C LYS A 9 14.52 0.70 -3.66
N THR A 10 14.33 0.85 -2.35
CA THR A 10 13.72 -0.18 -1.51
C THR A 10 12.27 -0.40 -1.91
N TRP A 11 11.48 0.67 -2.05
CA TRP A 11 10.10 0.63 -2.51
C TRP A 11 9.95 -0.13 -3.82
N ASN A 12 10.72 0.23 -4.84
CA ASN A 12 10.65 -0.41 -6.16
C ASN A 12 11.03 -1.90 -6.10
N ASN A 13 11.98 -2.29 -5.24
CA ASN A 13 12.33 -3.70 -5.04
C ASN A 13 11.19 -4.47 -4.36
N GLU A 14 10.57 -3.89 -3.32
CA GLU A 14 9.48 -4.54 -2.57
C GLU A 14 8.18 -4.64 -3.38
N MET A 15 7.96 -3.76 -4.37
CA MET A 15 6.83 -3.86 -5.31
C MET A 15 6.80 -5.22 -6.03
N ALA A 16 7.97 -5.70 -6.50
CA ALA A 16 8.05 -6.96 -7.21
C ALA A 16 7.76 -8.16 -6.29
N SER A 17 8.31 -8.15 -5.07
CA SER A 17 8.04 -9.16 -4.05
C SER A 17 6.56 -9.21 -3.67
N THR A 18 5.94 -8.05 -3.49
CA THR A 18 4.50 -7.94 -3.17
C THR A 18 3.65 -8.46 -4.32
N MET A 19 3.96 -8.10 -5.57
CA MET A 19 3.27 -8.63 -6.74
C MET A 19 3.43 -10.14 -6.89
N SER A 20 4.61 -10.69 -6.58
CA SER A 20 4.82 -12.14 -6.56
C SER A 20 3.90 -12.83 -5.55
N ALA A 21 3.77 -12.26 -4.34
CA ALA A 21 2.85 -12.76 -3.33
C ALA A 21 1.38 -12.69 -3.79
N ILE A 22 0.97 -11.57 -4.40
CA ILE A 22 -0.39 -11.40 -4.96
C ILE A 22 -0.67 -12.44 -6.05
N ASN A 23 0.28 -12.69 -6.94
CA ASN A 23 0.13 -13.67 -8.01
C ASN A 23 0.03 -15.11 -7.49
N GLY A 24 0.62 -15.39 -6.32
CA GLY A 24 0.50 -16.66 -5.62
C GLY A 24 -0.82 -16.87 -4.87
N LEU A 25 -1.71 -15.88 -4.82
CA LEU A 25 -3.02 -16.02 -4.18
C LEU A 25 -3.92 -17.01 -4.94
N PRO A 26 -4.81 -17.73 -4.23
CA PRO A 26 -5.82 -18.59 -4.85
C PRO A 26 -6.79 -17.77 -5.70
N ASP A 27 -7.27 -18.35 -6.79
CA ASP A 27 -8.32 -17.72 -7.62
C ASP A 27 -9.68 -17.70 -6.92
N ASN A 28 -9.93 -18.68 -6.02
CA ASN A 28 -11.11 -18.70 -5.18
C ASN A 28 -10.95 -17.73 -3.99
N MET A 29 -11.59 -16.57 -4.09
CA MET A 29 -11.52 -15.49 -3.10
C MET A 29 -11.98 -15.89 -1.69
N GLU A 30 -12.88 -16.88 -1.57
CA GLU A 30 -13.31 -17.39 -0.26
C GLU A 30 -12.16 -18.02 0.54
N SER A 31 -11.13 -18.51 -0.14
CA SER A 31 -9.93 -19.08 0.52
C SER A 31 -9.13 -18.00 1.25
N LEU A 32 -9.32 -16.72 0.92
CA LEU A 32 -8.68 -15.60 1.61
C LEU A 32 -9.30 -15.31 2.98
N ASN A 33 -10.43 -15.93 3.32
CA ASN A 33 -11.01 -15.88 4.66
C ASN A 33 -10.26 -16.75 5.68
N TYR A 34 -9.28 -17.55 5.22
CA TYR A 34 -8.39 -18.32 6.10
C TYR A 34 -7.71 -17.43 7.15
N LYS A 35 -7.67 -17.95 8.37
CA LYS A 35 -6.94 -17.41 9.52
C LYS A 35 -6.08 -18.51 10.12
N SER A 36 -4.84 -18.20 10.45
CA SER A 36 -3.95 -19.12 11.17
C SER A 36 -4.31 -19.27 12.66
N ASP A 37 -5.00 -18.28 13.22
CA ASP A 37 -5.46 -18.21 14.61
C ASP A 37 -6.76 -17.40 14.69
N GLU A 38 -7.64 -17.66 15.66
CA GLU A 38 -8.92 -16.94 15.80
C GLU A 38 -8.76 -15.43 15.95
N LYS A 39 -7.67 -14.98 16.59
CA LYS A 39 -7.34 -13.57 16.81
C LYS A 39 -6.61 -12.93 15.63
N ALA A 40 -6.17 -13.72 14.66
CA ALA A 40 -5.47 -13.21 13.48
C ALA A 40 -6.45 -12.54 12.50
N ARG A 41 -5.93 -11.59 11.72
CA ARG A 41 -6.61 -11.07 10.52
C ARG A 41 -6.61 -12.18 9.45
N SER A 42 -7.69 -12.25 8.67
CA SER A 42 -7.70 -13.10 7.48
C SER A 42 -6.78 -12.54 6.39
N ALA A 43 -6.38 -13.35 5.42
CA ALA A 43 -5.61 -12.87 4.28
C ALA A 43 -6.34 -11.73 3.53
N ALA A 44 -7.66 -11.84 3.38
CA ALA A 44 -8.50 -10.79 2.80
C ALA A 44 -8.42 -9.47 3.60
N ALA A 45 -8.48 -9.53 4.93
CA ALA A 45 -8.35 -8.34 5.78
C ALA A 45 -6.94 -7.72 5.73
N ILE A 46 -5.90 -8.55 5.60
CA ILE A 46 -4.52 -8.08 5.43
C ILE A 46 -4.36 -7.35 4.09
N LEU A 47 -4.85 -7.95 2.99
CA LEU A 47 -4.80 -7.34 1.66
C LEU A 47 -5.60 -6.03 1.60
N GLY A 48 -6.82 -6.03 2.14
CA GLY A 48 -7.69 -4.86 2.20
C GLY A 48 -7.15 -3.72 3.06
N HIS A 49 -6.18 -3.98 3.92
CA HIS A 49 -5.50 -2.98 4.74
C HIS A 49 -4.20 -2.51 4.07
N ILE A 50 -3.26 -3.42 3.83
CA ILE A 50 -1.89 -3.07 3.42
C ILE A 50 -1.87 -2.42 2.03
N LEU A 51 -2.69 -2.90 1.09
CA LEU A 51 -2.64 -2.41 -0.28
C LEU A 51 -3.17 -0.98 -0.41
N ASN A 52 -4.06 -0.55 0.50
CA ASN A 52 -4.56 0.83 0.54
C ASN A 52 -3.45 1.82 0.92
N HIS A 53 -2.42 1.40 1.67
CA HIS A 53 -1.35 2.30 2.09
C HIS A 53 -0.62 2.93 0.89
N ALA A 54 -0.49 2.22 -0.24
CA ALA A 54 0.11 2.80 -1.45
C ALA A 54 -0.72 3.97 -2.01
N GLU A 55 -2.05 3.87 -1.95
CA GLU A 55 -2.98 4.95 -2.30
C GLU A 55 -2.90 6.10 -1.28
N GLU A 56 -2.91 5.79 0.01
CA GLU A 56 -2.90 6.81 1.07
C GLU A 56 -1.56 7.58 1.11
N MET A 57 -0.44 6.90 0.84
CA MET A 57 0.87 7.55 0.69
C MET A 57 0.95 8.45 -0.55
N CYS A 58 0.11 8.24 -1.57
CA CYS A 58 -0.01 9.21 -2.66
C CYS A 58 -0.53 10.55 -2.14
N ASN A 59 -1.50 10.53 -1.20
CA ASN A 59 -1.97 11.75 -0.54
C ASN A 59 -0.88 12.40 0.32
N ALA A 60 0.00 11.61 0.94
CA ALA A 60 1.14 12.15 1.68
C ALA A 60 2.04 13.03 0.82
N CYS A 61 2.28 12.63 -0.44
CA CYS A 61 3.14 13.36 -1.36
C CYS A 61 2.52 14.71 -1.80
N GLU A 62 1.20 14.84 -1.81
CA GLU A 62 0.50 16.03 -2.33
C GLU A 62 -0.02 16.95 -1.23
N LYS A 63 -0.60 16.35 -0.18
CA LYS A 63 -1.36 17.03 0.87
C LYS A 63 -0.64 17.00 2.20
N PHE A 64 0.43 16.20 2.33
CA PHE A 64 1.14 15.95 3.58
C PHE A 64 0.24 15.36 4.67
N ILE A 65 -0.76 14.59 4.25
CA ILE A 65 -1.69 13.88 5.11
C ILE A 65 -1.87 12.46 4.57
N ILE A 66 -1.79 11.49 5.48
CA ILE A 66 -2.24 10.12 5.27
C ILE A 66 -3.54 9.99 6.06
N GLU A 67 -4.64 9.82 5.34
CA GLU A 67 -5.96 9.58 5.93
C GLU A 67 -6.21 8.07 5.89
N GLU A 68 -5.77 7.37 6.94
CA GLU A 68 -5.97 5.92 7.03
C GLU A 68 -7.44 5.65 7.32
N LYS A 69 -8.10 5.02 6.35
CA LYS A 69 -9.50 4.61 6.52
C LYS A 69 -9.54 3.22 7.13
N SER A 70 -10.24 3.09 8.27
CA SER A 70 -10.48 1.80 8.93
C SER A 70 -11.29 0.81 8.07
N THR A 71 -11.94 1.27 7.00
CA THR A 71 -12.63 0.40 6.04
C THR A 71 -11.62 -0.37 5.19
N HIS A 72 -11.44 -1.65 5.51
CA HIS A 72 -10.69 -2.59 4.67
C HIS A 72 -11.33 -2.67 3.28
N LYS A 73 -10.53 -2.43 2.24
CA LYS A 73 -11.00 -2.58 0.87
C LYS A 73 -11.35 -4.04 0.59
N GLN A 74 -12.54 -4.26 0.05
CA GLN A 74 -12.94 -5.58 -0.43
C GLN A 74 -12.58 -5.69 -1.91
N PHE A 75 -12.07 -6.86 -2.30
CA PHE A 75 -11.72 -7.17 -3.68
C PHE A 75 -12.49 -8.41 -4.11
N ASN A 76 -12.98 -8.39 -5.34
CA ASN A 76 -13.82 -9.46 -5.89
C ASN A 76 -13.01 -10.50 -6.67
N SER A 77 -11.74 -10.20 -6.97
CA SER A 77 -10.86 -11.12 -7.69
C SER A 77 -9.38 -10.84 -7.44
N LYS A 78 -8.54 -11.85 -7.69
CA LYS A 78 -7.08 -11.70 -7.71
C LYS A 78 -6.61 -10.65 -8.72
N GLN A 79 -7.27 -10.58 -9.89
CA GLN A 79 -6.96 -9.59 -10.92
C GLN A 79 -7.21 -8.16 -10.43
N GLU A 80 -8.30 -7.95 -9.66
CA GLU A 80 -8.61 -6.64 -9.07
C GLU A 80 -7.55 -6.22 -8.06
N ILE A 81 -7.10 -7.16 -7.20
CA ILE A 81 -6.02 -6.95 -6.23
C ILE A 81 -4.73 -6.53 -6.95
N ALA A 82 -4.30 -7.32 -7.94
CA ALA A 82 -3.10 -7.07 -8.72
C ALA A 82 -3.14 -5.70 -9.40
N SER A 83 -4.24 -5.41 -10.11
CA SER A 83 -4.40 -4.15 -10.85
C SER A 83 -4.44 -2.94 -9.90
N PHE A 84 -5.07 -3.09 -8.73
CA PHE A 84 -5.11 -2.04 -7.73
C PHE A 84 -3.71 -1.74 -7.18
N PHE A 85 -2.98 -2.77 -6.72
CA PHE A 85 -1.65 -2.57 -6.16
C PHE A 85 -0.67 -2.01 -7.21
N GLU A 86 -0.62 -2.58 -8.41
CA GLU A 86 0.29 -2.11 -9.47
C GLU A 86 0.04 -0.64 -9.82
N LYS A 87 -1.23 -0.25 -10.00
CA LYS A 87 -1.61 1.13 -10.29
C LYS A 87 -1.12 2.09 -9.20
N HIS A 88 -1.47 1.82 -7.94
CA HIS A 88 -1.18 2.75 -6.86
C HIS A 88 0.29 2.74 -6.47
N ALA A 89 0.97 1.60 -6.59
CA ALA A 89 2.38 1.53 -6.30
C ALA A 89 3.23 2.27 -7.33
N ARG A 90 2.87 2.18 -8.62
CA ARG A 90 3.50 2.98 -9.68
C ARG A 90 3.22 4.47 -9.50
N LEU A 91 1.96 4.83 -9.22
CA LEU A 91 1.58 6.22 -8.97
C LEU A 91 2.36 6.81 -7.79
N LEU A 92 2.56 6.04 -6.73
CA LEU A 92 3.36 6.46 -5.59
C LEU A 92 4.82 6.70 -5.98
N THR A 93 5.44 5.81 -6.77
CA THR A 93 6.79 6.02 -7.30
C THR A 93 6.90 7.32 -8.09
N ASP A 94 5.93 7.60 -8.97
CA ASP A 94 5.91 8.83 -9.77
C ASP A 94 5.81 10.07 -8.88
N LYS A 95 4.95 10.05 -7.85
CA LYS A 95 4.81 11.15 -6.90
C LYS A 95 6.05 11.36 -6.05
N LEU A 96 6.63 10.28 -5.50
CA LEU A 96 7.86 10.35 -4.71
C LEU A 96 9.02 10.92 -5.52
N ASN A 97 9.13 10.57 -6.81
CA ASN A 97 10.14 11.16 -7.69
C ASN A 97 9.97 12.68 -7.82
N ALA A 98 8.73 13.17 -7.89
CA ALA A 98 8.41 14.60 -8.01
C ALA A 98 8.60 15.42 -6.72
N VAL A 99 8.70 14.79 -5.55
CA VAL A 99 8.97 15.49 -4.28
C VAL A 99 10.39 16.04 -4.29
N ASP A 100 10.59 17.35 -4.15
CA ASP A 100 11.94 17.92 -4.08
C ASP A 100 12.65 17.57 -2.75
N ASP A 101 13.99 17.68 -2.73
CA ASP A 101 14.81 17.31 -1.56
C ASP A 101 14.48 18.14 -0.31
N LYS A 102 14.13 19.42 -0.47
CA LYS A 102 13.76 20.27 0.67
C LYS A 102 12.45 19.77 1.30
N THR A 103 11.46 19.47 0.48
CA THR A 103 10.18 18.91 0.92
C THR A 103 10.40 17.56 1.59
N TRP A 104 11.22 16.68 1.01
CA TRP A 104 11.56 15.37 1.57
C TRP A 104 12.16 15.48 2.99
N GLU A 105 13.13 16.38 3.19
CA GLU A 105 13.88 16.48 4.45
C GLU A 105 13.16 17.28 5.53
N SER A 106 12.27 18.19 5.17
CA SER A 106 11.71 19.17 6.14
C SER A 106 10.21 19.04 6.39
N LYS A 107 9.47 18.36 5.51
CA LYS A 107 8.01 18.36 5.60
C LYS A 107 7.51 17.19 6.44
N LEU A 108 6.73 17.52 7.47
CA LEU A 108 6.03 16.54 8.28
C LEU A 108 4.75 16.09 7.57
N VAL A 109 4.56 14.78 7.48
CA VAL A 109 3.32 14.14 7.02
C VAL A 109 2.48 13.80 8.25
N CYS A 110 1.24 14.24 8.27
CA CYS A 110 0.29 13.92 9.33
C CYS A 110 -0.39 12.58 9.05
N LEU A 111 -0.36 11.65 10.02
CA LEU A 111 -1.14 10.42 9.98
C LEU A 111 -2.44 10.63 10.76
N LEU A 112 -3.58 10.53 10.07
CA LEU A 112 -4.90 10.61 10.65
C LEU A 112 -5.52 9.21 10.67
N LEU A 113 -5.75 8.68 11.87
CA LEU A 113 -6.36 7.38 12.10
C LEU A 113 -7.85 7.57 12.37
N ASN A 114 -8.69 7.23 11.39
CA ASN A 114 -10.13 7.34 11.51
C ASN A 114 -10.73 5.98 11.92
N PHE A 115 -10.91 5.78 13.23
CA PHE A 115 -11.64 4.65 13.79
C PHE A 115 -13.15 5.00 13.82
N PHE A 116 -13.91 4.56 12.83
CA PHE A 116 -15.37 4.71 12.81
C PHE A 116 -16.04 3.35 12.62
#